data_AF-A0A1R1B8W1-F1
#
_entry.id   AF-A0A1R1B8W1-F1
#
_cell.length_a   1.000
_cell.length_b   1.000
_cell.length_c   1.000
_cell.angle_alpha   90.00
_cell.angle_beta   90.00
_cell.angle_gamma   90.00
#
_symmetry.space_group_name_H-M   'P 1'
#
loop_
_entity.id
_entity.type
_entity.pdbx_description
1 polymer ?
#
loop_
_entity_poly.entity_id
_entity_poly.type
_entity_poly.pdbx_seq_one_letter_code
_entity_poly.pdbx_strand_id
1 'polypeptide(L)'
;MTKRTYISRFHYGQEDISELENASLKVLHIFEKTKRMLSQYVPDSLWLAASGTSPESAESVSHSGADAVDIFQKWVKAPGGWKFIGYETDRFHASTGQNIGRTGRFLQMIIWSLYEKIVMLHPFLGSEPFFDGEELDVIANYFVPTYISAVPLVEQGKAFKTIQAGIVLYQEHIQAPAVIMQSDRGLLEGNWMTGVNLDAKGFAGIRPYLKVPSGERAYMEADII
;
A
#
# COMPACT_ATOMS: atom_id res chain seq x y z
N MET A 1 -26.24 5.82 5.31
CA MET A 1 -25.83 6.72 4.20
C MET A 1 -24.49 7.35 4.58
N THR A 2 -23.44 7.15 3.80
CA THR A 2 -22.16 7.85 4.01
C THR A 2 -22.35 9.32 3.69
N LYS A 3 -22.06 10.22 4.64
CA LYS A 3 -22.11 11.66 4.41
C LYS A 3 -21.05 12.02 3.36
N ARG A 4 -21.48 12.66 2.28
CA ARG A 4 -20.57 13.14 1.23
C ARG A 4 -20.24 14.60 1.47
N THR A 5 -18.96 14.94 1.31
CA THR A 5 -18.47 16.31 1.43
C THR A 5 -18.25 16.89 0.04
N TYR A 6 -18.72 18.11 -0.20
CA TYR A 6 -18.41 18.83 -1.43
C TYR A 6 -17.01 19.45 -1.33
N ILE A 7 -16.16 19.20 -2.31
CA ILE A 7 -14.81 19.76 -2.37
C ILE A 7 -14.57 20.41 -3.74
N SER A 8 -13.78 21.47 -3.77
CA SER A 8 -13.25 22.05 -5.01
C SER A 8 -11.85 21.52 -5.32
N ARG A 9 -11.05 21.26 -4.27
CA ARG A 9 -9.68 20.75 -4.35
C ARG A 9 -9.33 19.91 -3.11
N PHE A 10 -8.24 19.16 -3.20
CA PHE A 10 -7.68 18.44 -2.05
C PHE A 10 -6.64 19.30 -1.36
N HIS A 11 -6.91 19.62 -0.09
CA HIS A 11 -6.00 20.38 0.74
C HIS A 11 -5.20 19.46 1.66
N TYR A 12 -3.89 19.66 1.67
CA TYR A 12 -2.96 18.99 2.58
C TYR A 12 -2.25 20.04 3.42
N GLY A 13 -2.30 19.89 4.74
CA GLY A 13 -1.45 20.69 5.62
C GLY A 13 0.00 20.23 5.56
N GLN A 14 0.93 21.10 5.92
CA GLN A 14 2.36 20.74 6.01
C GLN A 14 2.64 19.49 6.86
N GLU A 15 1.90 19.33 7.96
CA GLU A 15 1.99 18.15 8.83
C GLU A 15 1.61 16.86 8.10
N ASP A 16 0.54 16.87 7.29
CA ASP A 16 0.13 15.70 6.51
C ASP A 16 1.20 15.28 5.50
N ILE A 17 1.85 16.27 4.87
CA ILE A 17 2.88 16.01 3.86
C ILE A 17 4.13 15.45 4.53
N SER A 18 4.56 16.05 5.63
CA SER A 18 5.72 15.58 6.40
C SER A 18 5.50 14.18 6.97
N GLU A 19 4.29 13.88 7.44
CA GLU A 19 3.93 12.54 7.90
C GLU A 19 3.96 11.53 6.74
N LEU A 20 3.31 11.83 5.61
CA LEU A 20 3.28 10.94 4.44
C LEU A 20 4.66 10.70 3.86
N GLU A 21 5.50 11.73 3.79
CA GLU A 21 6.90 11.62 3.37
C GLU A 21 7.66 10.64 4.27
N ASN A 22 7.68 10.88 5.58
CA ASN A 22 8.40 10.04 6.53
C ASN A 22 7.85 8.60 6.55
N ALA A 23 6.53 8.46 6.69
CA ALA A 23 5.87 7.17 6.75
C ALA A 23 6.09 6.36 5.47
N SER A 24 6.05 6.98 4.29
CA SER A 24 6.25 6.27 3.01
C SER A 24 7.66 5.70 2.85
N LEU A 25 8.69 6.40 3.32
CA LEU A 25 10.07 5.92 3.31
C LEU A 25 10.27 4.77 4.29
N LYS A 26 9.68 4.85 5.50
CA LYS A 26 9.71 3.77 6.49
C LYS A 26 8.96 2.52 6.00
N VAL A 27 7.79 2.71 5.38
CA VAL A 27 7.06 1.62 4.72
C VAL A 27 7.93 0.97 3.65
N LEU A 28 8.56 1.75 2.77
CA LEU A 28 9.45 1.23 1.74
C LEU A 28 10.60 0.41 2.32
N HIS A 29 11.23 0.89 3.40
CA HIS A 29 12.28 0.16 4.11
C HIS A 29 11.83 -1.25 4.53
N ILE A 30 10.66 -1.34 5.18
CA ILE A 30 10.09 -2.62 5.66
C ILE A 30 9.78 -3.56 4.49
N PHE A 31 9.26 -3.02 3.38
CA PHE A 31 9.02 -3.81 2.16
C PHE A 31 10.32 -4.37 1.59
N GLU A 32 11.36 -3.55 1.42
CA GLU A 32 12.64 -3.98 0.86
C GLU A 32 13.37 -4.96 1.80
N LYS A 33 13.32 -4.73 3.12
CA LYS A 33 13.85 -5.66 4.12
C LYS A 33 13.16 -7.02 4.04
N THR A 34 11.84 -7.04 3.97
CA THR A 34 11.04 -8.27 3.85
C THR A 34 11.30 -8.98 2.53
N LYS A 35 11.36 -8.23 1.42
CA LYS A 35 11.67 -8.76 0.09
C LYS A 35 13.04 -9.42 0.05
N ARG A 36 14.07 -8.78 0.63
CA ARG A 36 15.43 -9.32 0.73
C ARG A 36 15.50 -10.59 1.56
N MET A 37 14.74 -10.66 2.66
CA MET A 37 14.63 -11.89 3.43
C MET A 37 14.02 -13.01 2.59
N LEU A 38 12.90 -12.74 1.91
CA LEU A 38 12.21 -13.75 1.12
C LEU A 38 13.04 -14.22 -0.07
N SER A 39 13.81 -13.35 -0.72
CA SER A 39 14.68 -13.73 -1.85
C SER A 39 15.80 -14.70 -1.45
N GLN A 40 16.12 -14.82 -0.15
CA GLN A 40 17.12 -15.79 0.33
C GLN A 40 16.54 -17.19 0.55
N TYR A 41 15.23 -17.30 0.80
CA TYR A 41 14.60 -18.54 1.28
C TYR A 41 13.46 -19.06 0.42
N VAL A 42 12.86 -18.21 -0.41
CA VAL A 42 11.69 -18.56 -1.24
C VAL A 42 12.13 -18.65 -2.70
N PRO A 43 12.03 -19.84 -3.31
CA PRO A 43 12.28 -20.01 -4.74
C PRO A 43 11.36 -19.13 -5.60
N ASP A 44 11.87 -18.65 -6.73
CA ASP A 44 11.14 -17.80 -7.67
C ASP A 44 9.81 -18.41 -8.14
N SER A 45 9.75 -19.72 -8.29
CA SER A 45 8.53 -20.44 -8.68
C SER A 45 7.39 -20.26 -7.67
N LEU A 46 7.71 -20.27 -6.37
CA LEU A 46 6.72 -20.01 -5.31
C LEU A 46 6.34 -18.54 -5.28
N TRP A 47 7.30 -17.65 -5.53
CA TRP A 47 7.04 -16.22 -5.61
C TRP A 47 6.09 -15.87 -6.76
N LEU A 48 6.33 -16.45 -7.93
CA LEU A 48 5.49 -16.32 -9.11
C LEU A 48 4.09 -16.91 -8.86
N ALA A 49 4.00 -18.09 -8.25
CA ALA A 49 2.71 -18.70 -7.95
C ALA A 49 1.88 -17.87 -6.96
N ALA A 50 2.50 -17.33 -5.91
CA ALA A 50 1.78 -16.61 -4.86
C ALA A 50 1.46 -15.15 -5.24
N SER A 51 2.42 -14.46 -5.86
CA SER A 51 2.28 -13.05 -6.23
C SER A 51 1.78 -12.81 -7.66
N GLY A 52 1.83 -13.83 -8.52
CA GLY A 52 1.60 -13.72 -9.95
C GLY A 52 2.80 -13.18 -10.75
N THR A 53 3.94 -12.88 -10.10
CA THR A 53 5.15 -12.30 -10.73
C THR A 53 6.46 -12.84 -10.12
N SER A 54 7.51 -13.05 -10.91
CA SER A 54 8.84 -13.48 -10.40
C SER A 54 9.66 -12.27 -9.89
N PRO A 55 10.51 -12.41 -8.84
CA PRO A 55 11.33 -11.30 -8.35
C PRO A 55 12.50 -10.98 -9.29
N GLU A 56 13.08 -11.95 -9.99
CA GLU A 56 14.21 -11.74 -10.92
C GLU A 56 13.83 -10.98 -12.20
N SER A 57 12.56 -11.02 -12.63
CA SER A 57 12.07 -10.13 -13.69
C SER A 57 12.18 -8.64 -13.33
N ALA A 58 12.45 -8.31 -12.06
CA ALA A 58 12.80 -6.96 -11.63
C ALA A 58 14.32 -6.67 -11.65
N GLU A 59 15.20 -7.67 -11.65
CA GLU A 59 16.65 -7.49 -11.56
C GLU A 59 17.38 -7.75 -12.89
N SER A 60 16.86 -8.59 -13.77
CA SER A 60 17.51 -8.97 -15.04
C SER A 60 17.55 -7.88 -16.13
N VAL A 61 17.01 -6.67 -15.85
CA VAL A 61 17.10 -5.49 -16.73
C VAL A 61 18.05 -4.41 -16.14
N SER A 62 18.63 -4.67 -14.96
CA SER A 62 19.56 -3.75 -14.28
C SER A 62 20.91 -3.54 -15.02
N HIS A 63 21.13 -4.21 -16.15
CA HIS A 63 22.32 -4.01 -16.99
C HIS A 63 22.14 -3.01 -18.14
N SER A 64 20.99 -2.34 -18.27
CA SER A 64 20.86 -1.15 -19.13
C SER A 64 20.42 0.07 -18.31
N GLY A 65 21.40 0.87 -17.90
CA GLY A 65 21.30 2.30 -17.53
C GLY A 65 20.06 2.78 -16.75
N ALA A 66 20.24 3.05 -15.45
CA ALA A 66 19.62 4.16 -14.71
C ALA A 66 18.08 4.36 -14.75
N ASP A 67 17.26 3.35 -15.01
CA ASP A 67 15.80 3.49 -14.82
C ASP A 67 15.41 3.17 -13.38
N ALA A 68 15.21 4.23 -12.59
CA ALA A 68 14.64 4.17 -11.25
C ALA A 68 13.29 3.43 -11.26
N VAL A 69 13.07 2.56 -10.28
CA VAL A 69 11.75 1.93 -10.10
C VAL A 69 10.83 2.97 -9.49
N ASP A 70 9.92 3.52 -10.29
CA ASP A 70 8.86 4.38 -9.79
C ASP A 70 7.86 3.54 -8.98
N ILE A 71 7.69 3.90 -7.72
CA ILE A 71 6.79 3.25 -6.77
C ILE A 71 5.62 4.18 -6.48
N PHE A 72 4.41 3.65 -6.56
CA PHE A 72 3.18 4.35 -6.20
C PHE A 72 2.56 3.71 -4.97
N GLN A 73 2.74 4.31 -3.81
CA GLN A 73 2.07 3.88 -2.58
C GLN A 73 0.66 4.48 -2.48
N LYS A 74 -0.29 3.68 -2.02
CA LYS A 74 -1.68 4.09 -1.83
C LYS A 74 -1.99 4.26 -0.35
N TRP A 75 -2.51 5.42 -0.03
CA TRP A 75 -2.80 5.87 1.32
C TRP A 75 -4.25 6.34 1.45
N VAL A 76 -4.82 6.18 2.64
CA VAL A 76 -6.13 6.68 3.03
C VAL A 76 -6.02 7.40 4.36
N LYS A 77 -6.61 8.59 4.45
CA LYS A 77 -6.77 9.29 5.74
C LYS A 77 -7.99 8.73 6.46
N ALA A 78 -7.75 7.89 7.48
CA ALA A 78 -8.79 7.36 8.36
C ALA A 78 -8.96 8.26 9.60
N PRO A 79 -10.02 8.10 10.42
CA PRO A 79 -10.17 8.87 11.65
C PRO A 79 -8.99 8.75 12.62
N GLY A 80 -8.27 7.61 12.61
CA GLY A 80 -7.09 7.35 13.42
C GLY A 80 -5.75 7.66 12.72
N GLY A 81 -5.75 8.49 11.67
CA GLY A 81 -4.55 8.87 10.92
C GLY A 81 -4.41 8.19 9.56
N TRP A 82 -3.24 8.36 8.94
CA TRP A 82 -2.93 7.79 7.64
C TRP A 82 -2.79 6.28 7.69
N LYS A 83 -3.34 5.58 6.68
CA LYS A 83 -3.21 4.14 6.52
C LYS A 83 -2.71 3.77 5.13
N PHE A 84 -1.63 3.00 5.11
CA PHE A 84 -1.07 2.40 3.92
C PHE A 84 -1.88 1.16 3.53
N ILE A 85 -2.51 1.23 2.36
CA ILE A 85 -3.38 0.16 1.88
C ILE A 85 -2.69 -0.73 0.84
N GLY A 86 -1.53 -0.34 0.30
CA GLY A 86 -0.76 -1.14 -0.64
C GLY A 86 0.03 -0.27 -1.62
N TYR A 87 0.91 -0.86 -2.42
CA TYR A 87 1.70 -0.13 -3.41
C TYR A 87 1.70 -0.82 -4.77
N GLU A 88 2.08 -0.06 -5.79
CA GLU A 88 2.29 -0.47 -7.17
C GLU A 88 3.71 -0.09 -7.59
N THR A 89 4.33 -0.88 -8.46
CA THR A 89 5.59 -0.54 -9.13
C THR A 89 5.29 -0.32 -10.61
N ASP A 90 5.83 0.74 -11.19
CA ASP A 90 5.42 1.24 -12.50
C ASP A 90 5.98 0.45 -13.70
N ARG A 91 6.59 -0.72 -13.46
CA ARG A 91 7.14 -1.56 -14.55
C ARG A 91 6.10 -2.22 -15.45
N PHE A 92 4.80 -1.95 -15.27
CA PHE A 92 3.72 -2.60 -16.03
C PHE A 92 2.74 -1.62 -16.70
N HIS A 93 3.22 -0.47 -17.18
CA HIS A 93 2.55 0.21 -18.30
C HIS A 93 2.65 -0.57 -19.63
N ALA A 94 3.36 -1.71 -19.67
CA ALA A 94 3.37 -2.65 -20.79
C ALA A 94 2.20 -3.67 -20.71
N SER A 95 1.15 -3.35 -21.46
CA SER A 95 0.24 -4.24 -22.21
C SER A 95 -0.64 -5.31 -21.53
N THR A 96 -0.54 -5.63 -20.24
CA THR A 96 -1.55 -6.49 -19.58
C THR A 96 -1.87 -6.05 -18.15
N GLY A 97 -3.03 -5.41 -17.96
CA GLY A 97 -3.50 -4.84 -16.68
C GLY A 97 -3.79 -5.84 -15.54
N GLN A 98 -3.22 -7.05 -15.57
CA GLN A 98 -3.46 -8.09 -14.57
C GLN A 98 -2.45 -8.09 -13.40
N ASN A 99 -1.27 -7.48 -13.53
CA ASN A 99 -0.18 -7.63 -12.53
C ASN A 99 0.01 -6.43 -11.58
N ILE A 100 -0.79 -5.38 -11.74
CA ILE A 100 -0.59 -4.09 -11.07
C ILE A 100 -0.90 -4.23 -9.56
N GLY A 101 0.16 -4.30 -8.74
CA GLY A 101 0.08 -4.26 -7.27
C GLY A 101 -0.16 -5.60 -6.56
N ARG A 102 -0.20 -6.74 -7.27
CA ARG A 102 -0.39 -8.07 -6.65
C ARG A 102 0.76 -8.44 -5.70
N THR A 103 1.99 -8.26 -6.15
CA THR A 103 3.21 -8.47 -5.36
C THR A 103 3.22 -7.63 -4.10
N GLY A 104 2.79 -6.37 -4.19
CA GLY A 104 2.75 -5.48 -3.05
C GLY A 104 1.73 -5.91 -1.99
N ARG A 105 0.58 -6.45 -2.40
CA ARG A 105 -0.42 -6.99 -1.46
C ARG A 105 0.03 -8.30 -0.81
N PHE A 106 0.72 -9.15 -1.56
CA PHE A 106 1.26 -10.38 -1.02
C PHE A 106 2.35 -10.10 0.03
N LEU A 107 3.28 -9.19 -0.27
CA LEU A 107 4.28 -8.74 0.70
C LEU A 107 3.63 -8.08 1.92
N GLN A 108 2.60 -7.26 1.74
CA GLN A 108 1.85 -6.66 2.86
C GLN A 108 1.26 -7.72 3.80
N MET A 109 0.72 -8.81 3.25
CA MET A 109 0.21 -9.93 4.05
C MET A 109 1.31 -10.61 4.86
N ILE A 110 2.49 -10.84 4.26
CA ILE A 110 3.63 -11.44 4.96
C ILE A 110 4.11 -10.53 6.09
N ILE A 111 4.27 -9.23 5.81
CA ILE A 111 4.68 -8.23 6.80
C ILE A 111 3.72 -8.23 7.98
N TRP A 112 2.41 -8.18 7.71
CA TRP A 112 1.39 -8.19 8.75
C TRP A 112 1.41 -9.49 9.59
N SER A 113 1.57 -10.63 8.93
CA SER A 113 1.65 -11.94 9.61
C SER A 113 2.88 -12.04 10.51
N LEU A 114 4.02 -11.53 10.06
CA LEU A 114 5.26 -11.47 10.85
C LEU A 114 5.10 -10.54 12.06
N TYR A 115 4.52 -9.36 11.85
CA TYR A 115 4.22 -8.41 12.92
C TYR A 115 3.37 -9.05 14.02
N GLU A 116 2.22 -9.65 13.68
CA GLU A 116 1.34 -10.26 14.69
C GLU A 116 2.04 -11.40 15.43
N LYS A 117 2.83 -12.22 14.72
CA LYS A 117 3.59 -13.31 15.35
C LYS A 117 4.67 -12.80 16.28
N ILE A 118 5.39 -11.75 15.90
CA ILE A 118 6.40 -11.13 16.74
C ILE A 118 5.73 -10.59 18.00
N VAL A 119 4.70 -9.76 17.87
CA VAL A 119 3.97 -9.17 19.01
C VAL A 119 3.39 -10.25 19.93
N MET A 120 2.77 -11.29 19.38
CA MET A 120 2.15 -12.36 20.16
C MET A 120 3.17 -13.20 20.93
N LEU A 121 4.38 -13.39 20.40
CA LEU A 121 5.38 -14.29 20.95
C LEU A 121 6.50 -13.58 21.71
N HIS A 122 6.48 -12.25 21.82
CA HIS A 122 7.51 -11.46 22.50
C HIS A 122 7.29 -11.48 24.04
N PRO A 123 7.73 -12.56 24.73
CA PRO A 123 9.13 -12.67 25.15
C PRO A 123 9.84 -14.01 24.83
N PHE A 124 9.16 -14.94 24.16
CA PHE A 124 9.63 -16.31 23.92
C PHE A 124 10.56 -16.46 22.70
N LEU A 125 10.73 -15.40 21.90
CA LEU A 125 11.50 -15.48 20.66
C LEU A 125 13.01 -15.71 20.85
N GLY A 126 13.54 -15.48 22.07
CA GLY A 126 14.90 -15.87 22.49
C GLY A 126 16.05 -15.09 21.82
N SER A 127 15.88 -14.66 20.57
CA SER A 127 16.76 -13.81 19.77
C SER A 127 16.07 -12.49 19.42
N GLU A 128 16.82 -11.55 18.84
CA GLU A 128 16.25 -10.34 18.28
C GLU A 128 15.20 -10.68 17.20
N PRO A 129 14.00 -10.08 17.26
CA PRO A 129 12.96 -10.29 16.25
C PRO A 129 13.38 -9.74 14.89
N PHE A 130 12.77 -10.25 13.82
CA PHE A 130 13.05 -9.79 12.46
C PHE A 130 12.74 -8.30 12.27
N PHE A 131 11.64 -7.82 12.87
CA PHE A 131 11.32 -6.40 12.94
C PHE A 131 11.70 -5.84 14.32
N ASP A 132 12.41 -4.72 14.33
CA ASP A 132 12.74 -3.99 15.55
C ASP A 132 11.53 -3.18 16.07
N GLY A 133 11.69 -2.52 17.23
CA GLY A 133 10.61 -1.76 17.86
C GLY A 133 10.06 -0.63 16.98
N GLU A 134 10.91 0.10 16.27
CA GLU A 134 10.49 1.19 15.40
C GLU A 134 9.71 0.64 14.18
N GLU A 135 10.19 -0.45 13.60
CA GLU A 135 9.50 -1.10 12.48
C GLU A 135 8.15 -1.67 12.90
N LEU A 136 8.05 -2.29 14.08
CA LEU A 136 6.79 -2.76 14.63
C LEU A 136 5.79 -1.61 14.84
N ASP A 137 6.25 -0.46 15.33
CA ASP A 137 5.43 0.74 15.47
C ASP A 137 4.95 1.26 14.12
N VAL A 138 5.81 1.29 13.10
CA VAL A 138 5.44 1.67 11.73
C VAL A 138 4.38 0.72 11.16
N ILE A 139 4.53 -0.59 11.36
CA ILE A 139 3.56 -1.58 10.89
C ILE A 139 2.22 -1.38 11.60
N ALA A 140 2.22 -1.26 12.93
CA ALA A 140 1.00 -1.05 13.72
C ALA A 140 0.27 0.25 13.32
N ASN A 141 1.03 1.33 13.10
CA ASN A 141 0.46 2.64 12.82
C ASN A 141 -0.03 2.79 11.38
N TYR A 142 0.65 2.21 10.40
CA TYR A 142 0.35 2.49 9.00
C TYR A 142 -0.21 1.32 8.21
N PHE A 143 0.23 0.09 8.46
CA PHE A 143 -0.19 -1.04 7.64
C PHE A 143 -1.62 -1.44 7.96
N VAL A 144 -2.38 -1.71 6.90
CA VAL A 144 -3.73 -2.28 7.05
C VAL A 144 -3.64 -3.80 7.17
N PRO A 145 -4.34 -4.41 8.15
CA PRO A 145 -4.38 -5.86 8.34
C PRO A 145 -4.74 -6.58 7.05
N THR A 146 -3.89 -7.52 6.64
CA THR A 146 -4.02 -8.26 5.39
C THR A 146 -3.70 -9.73 5.64
N TYR A 147 -4.60 -10.62 5.25
CA TYR A 147 -4.57 -12.04 5.57
C TYR A 147 -4.86 -12.91 4.35
N ILE A 148 -4.49 -14.19 4.41
CA ILE A 148 -4.91 -15.23 3.44
C ILE A 148 -6.27 -15.85 3.80
N SER A 149 -6.77 -15.60 5.00
CA SER A 149 -8.07 -16.07 5.50
C SER A 149 -8.88 -14.89 6.01
N ALA A 150 -10.19 -14.89 5.76
CA ALA A 150 -11.10 -13.87 6.30
C ALA A 150 -11.35 -14.04 7.80
N VAL A 151 -11.02 -15.20 8.38
CA VAL A 151 -11.36 -15.57 9.77
C VAL A 151 -10.96 -14.50 10.80
N PRO A 152 -9.71 -13.98 10.83
CA PRO A 152 -9.33 -12.97 11.82
C PRO A 152 -10.16 -11.69 11.73
N LEU A 153 -10.55 -11.29 10.52
CA LEU A 153 -11.35 -10.09 10.28
C LEU A 153 -12.82 -10.32 10.68
N VAL A 154 -13.37 -11.49 10.37
CA VAL A 154 -14.75 -11.87 10.73
C VAL A 154 -14.91 -11.97 12.25
N GLU A 155 -13.97 -12.62 12.94
CA GLU A 155 -14.00 -12.77 14.40
C GLU A 155 -13.92 -11.41 15.12
N GLN A 156 -13.22 -10.44 14.53
CA GLN A 156 -13.13 -9.06 15.03
C GLN A 156 -14.30 -8.16 14.58
N GLY A 157 -15.26 -8.69 13.82
CA GLY A 157 -16.39 -7.91 13.30
C GLY A 157 -16.00 -6.82 12.30
N LYS A 158 -14.86 -6.99 11.61
CA LYS A 158 -14.30 -6.00 10.70
C LYS A 158 -14.77 -6.21 9.27
N ALA A 159 -15.17 -5.13 8.61
CA ALA A 159 -15.41 -5.14 7.17
C ALA A 159 -14.09 -5.36 6.41
N PHE A 160 -14.13 -6.05 5.27
CA PHE A 160 -12.93 -6.34 4.48
C PHE A 160 -13.20 -6.35 2.98
N LYS A 161 -12.10 -6.24 2.22
CA LYS A 161 -12.07 -6.36 0.76
C LYS A 161 -11.39 -7.68 0.37
N THR A 162 -12.00 -8.39 -0.57
CA THR A 162 -11.38 -9.56 -1.21
C THR A 162 -10.51 -9.11 -2.37
N ILE A 163 -9.28 -9.57 -2.45
CA ILE A 163 -8.30 -9.21 -3.47
C ILE A 163 -7.90 -10.49 -4.21
N GLN A 164 -8.11 -10.49 -5.52
CA GLN A 164 -7.71 -11.60 -6.39
C GLN A 164 -6.27 -11.40 -6.88
N ALA A 165 -5.31 -12.02 -6.18
CA ALA A 165 -3.92 -12.15 -6.62
C ALA A 165 -3.66 -13.59 -7.14
N GLY A 166 -2.40 -14.06 -7.12
CA GLY A 166 -2.09 -15.49 -7.33
C GLY A 166 -2.74 -16.36 -6.25
N ILE A 167 -2.88 -15.81 -5.04
CA ILE A 167 -3.73 -16.30 -3.96
C ILE A 167 -4.82 -15.28 -3.62
N VAL A 168 -5.91 -15.73 -3.01
CA VAL A 168 -6.95 -14.84 -2.49
C VAL A 168 -6.46 -14.21 -1.20
N LEU A 169 -6.54 -12.88 -1.13
CA LEU A 169 -6.19 -12.11 0.07
C LEU A 169 -7.42 -11.36 0.58
N TYR A 170 -7.46 -11.16 1.89
CA TYR A 170 -8.48 -10.41 2.60
C TYR A 170 -7.80 -9.27 3.35
N GLN A 171 -8.13 -8.02 2.99
CA GLN A 171 -7.60 -6.84 3.65
C GLN A 171 -8.73 -6.11 4.38
N GLU A 172 -8.47 -5.66 5.61
CA GLU A 172 -9.41 -4.79 6.34
C GLU A 172 -9.86 -3.61 5.48
N HIS A 173 -11.15 -3.31 5.50
CA HIS A 173 -11.71 -2.20 4.77
C HIS A 173 -11.56 -0.91 5.58
N ILE A 174 -10.55 -0.11 5.21
CA ILE A 174 -10.47 1.28 5.68
C ILE A 174 -11.40 2.16 4.84
N GLN A 175 -12.37 2.79 5.51
CA GLN A 175 -13.31 3.70 4.88
C GLN A 175 -12.59 5.01 4.51
N ALA A 176 -12.49 5.27 3.22
CA ALA A 176 -12.00 6.54 2.71
C ALA A 176 -13.10 7.63 2.75
N PRO A 177 -12.74 8.92 2.87
CA PRO A 177 -13.71 10.01 2.81
C PRO A 177 -14.47 10.00 1.48
N ALA A 178 -15.80 9.98 1.55
CA ALA A 178 -16.64 10.09 0.36
C ALA A 178 -16.86 11.57 0.02
N VAL A 179 -16.57 11.95 -1.23
CA VAL A 179 -16.64 13.35 -1.66
C VAL A 179 -17.34 13.48 -3.00
N ILE A 180 -17.91 14.66 -3.22
CA ILE A 180 -18.46 15.11 -4.50
C ILE A 180 -17.63 16.31 -4.92
N MET A 181 -17.17 16.30 -6.15
CA MET A 181 -16.29 17.33 -6.66
C MET A 181 -16.80 17.89 -7.97
N GLN A 182 -16.68 19.20 -8.14
CA GLN A 182 -16.97 19.85 -9.40
C GLN A 182 -15.76 19.77 -10.34
N SER A 183 -15.94 19.12 -11.48
CA SER A 183 -14.97 19.09 -12.58
C SER A 183 -15.53 19.80 -13.81
N ASP A 184 -14.68 20.10 -14.79
CA ASP A 184 -15.12 20.69 -16.07
C ASP A 184 -16.14 19.82 -16.81
N ARG A 185 -16.19 18.51 -16.51
CA ARG A 185 -17.12 17.54 -17.08
C ARG A 185 -18.36 17.29 -16.22
N GLY A 186 -18.55 18.06 -15.15
CA GLY A 186 -19.67 17.93 -14.20
C GLY A 186 -19.24 17.42 -12.82
N LEU A 187 -20.21 16.97 -12.04
CA LEU A 187 -19.97 16.46 -10.68
C LEU A 187 -19.39 15.05 -10.73
N LEU A 188 -18.26 14.87 -10.04
CA LEU A 188 -17.58 13.60 -9.88
C LEU A 188 -17.74 13.11 -8.43
N GLU A 189 -18.37 11.96 -8.25
CA GLU A 189 -18.51 11.33 -6.94
C GLU A 189 -17.50 10.21 -6.77
N GLY A 190 -16.82 10.17 -5.62
CA GLY A 190 -15.84 9.13 -5.36
C GLY A 190 -15.35 9.11 -3.93
N ASN A 191 -14.40 8.22 -3.68
CA ASN A 191 -13.67 8.18 -2.41
C ASN A 191 -12.30 8.84 -2.60
N TRP A 192 -11.95 9.74 -1.68
CA TRP A 192 -10.65 10.40 -1.66
C TRP A 192 -9.56 9.42 -1.22
N MET A 193 -8.57 9.27 -2.08
CA MET A 193 -7.34 8.51 -1.84
C MET A 193 -6.12 9.40 -2.06
N THR A 194 -5.00 9.06 -1.42
CA THR A 194 -3.72 9.74 -1.62
C THR A 194 -2.70 8.78 -2.18
N GLY A 195 -2.13 9.12 -3.33
CA GLY A 195 -0.93 8.48 -3.83
C GLY A 195 0.32 9.14 -3.27
N VAL A 196 1.34 8.36 -2.95
CA VAL A 196 2.70 8.86 -2.71
C VAL A 196 3.61 8.24 -3.76
N ASN A 197 4.26 9.08 -4.57
CA ASN A 197 5.25 8.63 -5.54
C ASN A 197 6.61 8.55 -4.83
N LEU A 198 7.32 7.46 -5.04
CA LEU A 198 8.71 7.31 -4.64
C LEU A 198 9.55 6.98 -5.87
N ASP A 199 10.76 7.54 -5.93
CA ASP A 199 11.76 7.29 -6.96
C ASP A 199 13.09 6.88 -6.32
N ALA A 200 14.17 6.83 -7.11
CA ALA A 200 15.51 6.50 -6.62
C ALA A 200 16.07 7.48 -5.57
N LYS A 201 15.53 8.71 -5.48
CA LYS A 201 15.91 9.73 -4.51
C LYS A 201 15.02 9.70 -3.26
N GLY A 202 14.00 8.84 -3.22
CA GLY A 202 13.07 8.73 -2.10
C GLY A 202 11.73 9.37 -2.43
N PHE A 203 11.25 10.30 -1.60
CA PHE A 203 9.94 10.91 -1.77
C PHE A 203 9.89 11.84 -2.99
N ALA A 204 9.01 11.53 -3.95
CA ALA A 204 8.85 12.25 -5.20
C ALA A 204 7.50 13.02 -5.29
N GLY A 205 6.83 13.17 -4.14
CA GLY A 205 5.61 13.96 -4.01
C GLY A 205 4.33 13.14 -3.90
N ILE A 206 3.25 13.85 -3.58
CA ILE A 206 1.91 13.29 -3.44
C ILE A 206 1.10 13.44 -4.72
N ARG A 207 0.18 12.51 -4.94
CA ARG A 207 -0.74 12.50 -6.07
C ARG A 207 -2.14 12.10 -5.60
N PRO A 208 -2.98 13.04 -5.15
CA PRO A 208 -4.36 12.75 -4.78
C PRO A 208 -5.15 12.20 -5.96
N TYR A 209 -6.12 11.35 -5.66
CA TYR A 209 -7.08 10.88 -6.66
C TYR A 209 -8.42 10.52 -6.04
N LEU A 210 -9.47 10.62 -6.86
CA LEU A 210 -10.78 10.05 -6.57
C LEU A 210 -10.86 8.65 -7.13
N LYS A 211 -11.21 7.69 -6.28
CA LYS A 211 -11.66 6.38 -6.71
C LYS A 211 -13.16 6.41 -6.94
N VAL A 212 -13.57 6.46 -8.20
CA VAL A 212 -14.97 6.51 -8.62
C VAL A 212 -15.62 5.11 -8.57
N PRO A 213 -16.96 4.99 -8.55
CA PRO A 213 -17.65 3.70 -8.47
C PRO A 213 -17.32 2.73 -9.61
N SER A 214 -16.98 3.23 -10.80
CA SER A 214 -16.52 2.41 -11.94
C SER A 214 -15.15 1.75 -11.70
N GLY A 215 -14.42 2.15 -10.65
CA GLY A 215 -13.10 1.62 -10.30
C GLY A 215 -11.94 2.45 -10.86
N GLU A 216 -12.20 3.40 -11.75
CA GLU A 216 -11.22 4.31 -12.32
C GLU A 216 -10.67 5.29 -11.26
N ARG A 217 -9.49 5.86 -11.56
CA ARG A 217 -8.85 6.90 -10.75
C ARG A 217 -8.88 8.21 -11.51
N ALA A 218 -9.54 9.21 -10.93
CA ALA A 218 -9.42 10.59 -11.41
C ALA A 218 -8.35 11.30 -10.59
N TYR A 219 -7.17 11.47 -11.19
CA TYR A 219 -6.02 12.14 -10.58
C TYR A 219 -6.18 13.65 -10.53
N MET A 220 -5.53 14.26 -9.54
CA MET A 220 -5.67 15.68 -9.24
C MET A 220 -4.38 16.30 -8.76
N GLU A 221 -4.31 17.63 -8.87
CA GLU A 221 -3.28 18.43 -8.20
C GLU A 221 -3.54 18.49 -6.69
N ALA A 222 -2.47 18.49 -5.91
CA ALA A 222 -2.53 18.71 -4.48
C ALA A 222 -2.33 20.20 -4.19
N ASP A 223 -3.26 20.80 -3.44
CA ASP A 223 -3.06 22.13 -2.88
C ASP A 223 -2.44 21.98 -1.48
N ILE A 224 -1.21 22.48 -1.35
CA ILE A 224 -0.48 22.50 -0.08
C ILE A 224 -0.79 23.82 0.62
N ILE A 225 -1.30 23.75 1.86
CA ILE A 225 -1.68 24.91 2.66
C ILE A 225 -0.94 24.97 4.00
#